data_AF-A0A359I6Z4-F1
#
_entry.id   AF-A0A359I6Z4-F1
#
_cell.length_a   1.000
_cell.length_b   1.000
_cell.length_c   1.000
_cell.angle_alpha   90.00
_cell.angle_beta   90.00
_cell.angle_gamma   90.00
#
_symmetry.space_group_name_H-M   'P 1'
#
loop_
_entity.id
_entity.type
_entity.pdbx_description
1 polymer ?
#
loop_
_entity_poly.entity_id
_entity_poly.type
_entity_poly.pdbx_seq_one_letter_code
_entity_poly.pdbx_strand_id
1 'polypeptide(L)'
;MKKSVLFLGMGAMLLASCSGNQKKIDEDSTRIADLTAEYQEAATFNDSLMLLMGDIYTGLDSINMQEGLLYNMGNSENGDRRAEIRQNLASIKARLAANKALLTSMEEKIKTSGNENSVMSKTIKQLKERIASQDKKIAQLESDLAAAKGQIETLNTQVAEGQEQVKTETAAKEEAQAQAVAAENEANKVYYAIGTNKNLKEKGLLEKKFLGA
;
A
#
# COMPACT_ATOMS: atom_id res chain seq x y z
N MET A 1 10.76 -64.78 92.14
CA MET A 1 12.24 -64.84 92.20
C MET A 1 12.75 -64.04 90.99
N LYS A 2 13.14 -62.78 91.20
CA LYS A 2 14.51 -62.28 91.38
C LYS A 2 15.34 -62.26 90.06
N LYS A 3 15.61 -61.01 89.63
CA LYS A 3 16.82 -60.50 88.93
C LYS A 3 16.91 -60.88 87.43
N SER A 4 17.17 -59.98 86.48
CA SER A 4 18.04 -58.81 86.49
C SER A 4 17.58 -57.71 85.51
N VAL A 5 17.75 -56.47 85.97
CA VAL A 5 17.81 -55.22 85.20
C VAL A 5 19.22 -55.11 84.55
N LEU A 6 19.36 -54.21 83.58
CA LEU A 6 20.57 -53.43 83.22
C LEU A 6 21.34 -53.87 81.95
N PHE A 7 21.00 -53.21 80.82
CA PHE A 7 21.88 -52.72 79.74
C PHE A 7 20.99 -51.87 78.79
N LEU A 8 20.43 -50.75 79.25
CA LEU A 8 21.00 -49.39 79.14
C LEU A 8 21.69 -49.09 77.80
N GLY A 9 20.90 -48.58 76.86
CA GLY A 9 21.10 -47.22 76.35
C GLY A 9 22.38 -46.91 75.57
N MET A 10 22.39 -47.21 74.27
CA MET A 10 23.26 -46.51 73.30
C MET A 10 22.71 -46.55 71.86
N GLY A 11 21.38 -46.66 71.68
CA GLY A 11 20.75 -46.78 70.35
C GLY A 11 19.72 -45.71 69.99
N ALA A 12 19.30 -44.87 70.95
CA ALA A 12 18.17 -43.94 70.75
C ALA A 12 18.58 -42.46 70.63
N MET A 13 19.88 -42.13 70.60
CA MET A 13 20.34 -40.74 70.54
C MET A 13 20.70 -40.25 69.13
N LEU A 14 20.59 -41.10 68.09
CA LEU A 14 20.83 -40.69 66.70
C LEU A 14 19.57 -40.21 65.96
N LEU A 15 18.38 -40.33 66.55
CA LEU A 15 17.13 -39.87 65.94
C LEU A 15 16.65 -38.49 66.46
N ALA A 16 17.31 -37.94 67.49
CA ALA A 16 16.98 -36.62 68.05
C ALA A 16 17.69 -35.44 67.35
N SER A 17 18.49 -35.70 66.30
CA SER A 17 19.17 -34.64 65.53
C SER A 17 18.39 -34.21 64.26
N CYS A 18 17.30 -34.89 63.90
CA CYS A 18 16.47 -34.52 62.75
C CYS A 18 15.44 -33.41 63.04
N SER A 19 15.26 -32.98 64.29
CA SER A 19 14.28 -31.92 64.64
C SER A 19 14.81 -30.49 64.50
N GLY A 20 16.13 -30.30 64.39
CA GLY A 20 16.75 -28.98 64.22
C GLY A 20 16.83 -28.50 62.76
N ASN A 21 16.77 -29.43 61.80
CA ASN A 21 16.90 -29.14 60.37
C ASN A 21 15.54 -29.06 59.64
N GLN A 22 14.45 -29.52 60.24
CA GLN A 22 13.12 -29.51 59.61
C GLN A 22 12.64 -28.10 59.27
N LYS A 23 12.85 -27.11 60.15
CA LYS A 23 12.51 -25.71 59.86
C LYS A 23 13.28 -25.12 58.68
N LYS A 24 14.56 -25.47 58.53
CA LYS A 24 15.38 -25.03 57.39
C LYS A 24 14.95 -25.71 56.10
N ILE A 25 14.59 -26.99 56.16
CA ILE A 25 14.06 -27.74 55.01
C ILE A 25 12.70 -27.17 54.58
N ASP A 26 11.83 -26.81 55.52
CA ASP A 26 10.53 -26.20 55.24
C ASP A 26 10.71 -24.77 54.67
N GLU A 27 11.61 -23.95 55.24
CA GLU A 27 11.97 -22.62 54.69
C GLU A 27 12.59 -22.73 53.28
N ASP A 28 13.56 -23.62 53.08
CA ASP A 28 14.17 -23.84 51.77
C ASP A 28 13.15 -24.38 50.76
N SER A 29 12.23 -25.25 51.16
CA SER A 29 11.13 -25.71 50.30
C SER A 29 10.19 -24.58 49.91
N THR A 30 9.83 -23.68 50.83
CA THR A 30 9.01 -22.52 50.50
C THR A 30 9.75 -21.56 49.58
N ARG A 31 11.05 -21.35 49.79
CA ARG A 31 11.89 -20.51 48.96
C ARG A 31 12.04 -21.08 47.54
N ILE A 32 12.23 -22.39 47.41
CA ILE A 32 12.29 -23.06 46.11
C ILE A 32 10.95 -22.96 45.39
N ALA A 33 9.82 -23.13 46.10
CA ALA A 33 8.50 -22.99 45.51
C ALA A 33 8.25 -21.56 45.00
N ASP A 34 8.63 -20.55 45.79
CA ASP A 34 8.50 -19.13 45.45
C ASP A 34 9.39 -18.76 44.25
N LEU A 35 10.68 -19.17 44.27
CA LEU A 35 11.58 -19.01 43.13
C LEU A 35 11.04 -19.70 41.87
N THR A 36 10.49 -20.91 42.00
CA THR A 36 9.93 -21.64 40.86
C THR A 36 8.72 -20.91 40.27
N ALA A 37 7.87 -20.32 41.13
CA ALA A 37 6.74 -19.52 40.69
C ALA A 37 7.18 -18.23 39.98
N GLU A 38 8.15 -17.50 40.53
CA GLU A 38 8.75 -16.31 39.91
C GLU A 38 9.40 -16.63 38.55
N TYR A 39 10.13 -17.75 38.46
CA TYR A 39 10.71 -18.22 37.20
C TYR A 39 9.65 -18.59 36.16
N GLN A 40 8.55 -19.25 36.57
CA GLN A 40 7.44 -19.58 35.67
C GLN A 40 6.71 -18.33 35.16
N GLU A 41 6.51 -17.33 36.02
CA GLU A 41 5.93 -16.04 35.64
C GLU A 41 6.84 -15.31 34.64
N ALA A 42 8.15 -15.26 34.90
CA ALA A 42 9.13 -14.66 33.99
C ALA A 42 9.23 -15.40 32.64
N ALA A 43 9.10 -16.73 32.65
CA ALA A 43 9.12 -17.57 31.44
C ALA A 43 7.87 -17.32 30.57
N THR A 44 6.68 -17.41 31.17
CA THR A 44 5.41 -17.15 30.47
C THR A 44 5.32 -15.71 29.95
N PHE A 45 5.87 -14.76 30.69
CA PHE A 45 6.04 -13.38 30.24
C PHE A 45 6.89 -13.28 28.97
N ASN A 46 8.09 -13.88 28.99
CA ASN A 46 9.00 -13.91 27.83
C ASN A 46 8.35 -14.58 26.61
N ASP A 47 7.69 -15.72 26.81
CA ASP A 47 7.00 -16.44 25.73
C ASP A 47 5.94 -15.55 25.08
N SER A 48 5.15 -14.83 25.88
CA SER A 48 4.13 -13.91 25.36
C SER A 48 4.73 -12.77 24.54
N LEU A 49 5.92 -12.28 24.90
CA LEU A 49 6.61 -11.24 24.14
C LEU A 49 7.25 -11.79 22.87
N MET A 50 7.79 -13.02 22.89
CA MET A 50 8.30 -13.65 21.67
C MET A 50 7.21 -13.90 20.64
N LEU A 51 6.01 -14.29 21.09
CA LEU A 51 4.84 -14.43 20.21
C LEU A 51 4.46 -13.08 19.57
N LEU A 52 4.33 -12.02 20.36
CA LEU A 52 4.02 -10.67 19.85
C LEU A 52 5.11 -10.14 18.90
N MET A 53 6.39 -10.43 19.19
CA MET A 53 7.48 -10.14 18.26
C MET A 53 7.32 -10.89 16.94
N GLY A 54 7.04 -12.18 17.00
CA GLY A 54 6.79 -13.01 15.82
C GLY A 54 5.70 -12.40 14.94
N ASP A 55 4.56 -12.04 15.53
CA ASP A 55 3.43 -11.43 14.83
C ASP A 55 3.82 -10.11 14.15
N ILE A 56 4.60 -9.26 14.83
CA ILE A 56 5.10 -8.00 14.25
C ILE A 56 6.06 -8.28 13.09
N TYR A 57 6.98 -9.24 13.21
CA TYR A 57 7.90 -9.58 12.12
C TYR A 57 7.17 -10.13 10.91
N THR A 58 6.22 -11.06 11.10
CA THR A 58 5.37 -11.57 10.03
C THR A 58 4.51 -10.48 9.42
N GLY A 59 3.99 -9.56 10.24
CA GLY A 59 3.24 -8.39 9.78
C GLY A 59 4.09 -7.48 8.89
N LEU A 60 5.32 -7.17 9.32
CA LEU A 60 6.27 -6.33 8.57
C LEU A 60 6.76 -6.99 7.28
N ASP A 61 6.99 -8.31 7.28
CA ASP A 61 7.36 -9.05 6.08
C ASP A 61 6.22 -9.05 5.06
N SER A 62 4.99 -9.25 5.53
CA SER A 62 3.83 -9.13 4.66
C SER A 62 3.64 -7.73 4.09
N ILE A 63 3.94 -6.68 4.85
CA ILE A 63 3.93 -5.30 4.34
C ILE A 63 4.99 -5.16 3.24
N ASN A 64 6.22 -5.62 3.47
CA ASN A 64 7.29 -5.59 2.47
C ASN A 64 6.90 -6.32 1.17
N MET A 65 6.29 -7.50 1.27
CA MET A 65 5.81 -8.24 0.09
C MET A 65 4.73 -7.45 -0.67
N GLN A 66 3.76 -6.90 0.06
CA GLN A 66 2.69 -6.07 -0.54
C GLN A 66 3.24 -4.79 -1.18
N GLU A 67 4.23 -4.15 -0.55
CA GLU A 67 4.95 -3.01 -1.15
C GLU A 67 5.71 -3.44 -2.41
N GLY A 68 6.38 -4.59 -2.40
CA GLY A 68 7.07 -5.12 -3.58
C GLY A 68 6.13 -5.35 -4.76
N LEU A 69 4.90 -5.80 -4.50
CA LEU A 69 3.86 -5.91 -5.52
C LEU A 69 3.45 -4.54 -6.09
N LEU A 70 3.42 -3.49 -5.27
CA LEU A 70 3.14 -2.13 -5.75
C LEU A 70 4.25 -1.62 -6.68
N TYR A 71 5.52 -1.90 -6.40
CA TYR A 71 6.65 -1.43 -7.21
C TYR A 71 6.88 -2.24 -8.49
N ASN A 72 6.62 -3.55 -8.47
CA ASN A 72 6.87 -4.44 -9.62
C ASN A 72 5.67 -4.56 -10.58
N MET A 73 4.59 -3.83 -10.33
CA MET A 73 3.43 -3.78 -11.19
C MET A 73 3.77 -2.94 -12.44
N GLY A 74 4.36 -3.58 -13.47
CA GLY A 74 4.92 -2.92 -14.67
C GLY A 74 3.94 -2.02 -15.46
N ASN A 75 4.43 -1.29 -16.47
CA ASN A 75 3.80 -0.13 -17.15
C ASN A 75 2.48 -0.30 -17.95
N SER A 76 1.60 -1.26 -17.66
CA SER A 76 0.29 -1.34 -18.35
C SER A 76 -0.79 -0.55 -17.59
N GLU A 77 -1.48 0.35 -18.29
CA GLU A 77 -2.38 1.32 -17.68
C GLU A 77 -3.85 0.88 -17.80
N ASN A 78 -4.21 -0.19 -17.09
CA ASN A 78 -5.59 -0.69 -17.06
C ASN A 78 -6.29 -0.29 -15.75
N GLY A 79 -7.60 0.04 -15.82
CA GLY A 79 -8.40 0.51 -14.68
C GLY A 79 -8.40 -0.44 -13.48
N ASP A 80 -8.30 -1.75 -13.72
CA ASP A 80 -8.20 -2.79 -12.68
C ASP A 80 -6.99 -2.59 -11.75
N ARG A 81 -5.87 -2.07 -12.28
CA ARG A 81 -4.65 -1.87 -11.50
C ARG A 81 -4.78 -0.74 -10.50
N ARG A 82 -5.52 0.32 -10.83
CA ARG A 82 -5.77 1.41 -9.88
C ARG A 82 -6.60 0.90 -8.70
N ALA A 83 -7.51 -0.03 -8.93
CA ALA A 83 -8.27 -0.67 -7.87
C ALA A 83 -7.38 -1.56 -7.00
N GLU A 84 -6.51 -2.38 -7.61
CA GLU A 84 -5.54 -3.22 -6.92
C GLU A 84 -4.57 -2.40 -6.05
N ILE A 85 -4.01 -1.30 -6.57
CA ILE A 85 -3.13 -0.40 -5.82
C ILE A 85 -3.84 0.14 -4.58
N ARG A 86 -5.08 0.62 -4.71
CA ARG A 86 -5.86 1.12 -3.57
C ARG A 86 -6.14 0.03 -2.54
N GLN A 87 -6.49 -1.18 -2.99
CA GLN A 87 -6.74 -2.31 -2.11
C GLN A 87 -5.48 -2.73 -1.35
N ASN A 88 -4.34 -2.83 -2.04
CA ASN A 88 -3.05 -3.16 -1.44
C ASN A 88 -2.64 -2.10 -0.40
N LEU A 89 -2.82 -0.82 -0.73
CA LEU A 89 -2.51 0.28 0.19
C LEU A 89 -3.39 0.26 1.45
N ALA A 90 -4.69 -0.03 1.29
CA ALA A 90 -5.61 -0.22 2.41
C ALA A 90 -5.19 -1.42 3.29
N SER A 91 -4.75 -2.52 2.68
CA SER A 91 -4.25 -3.69 3.40
C SER A 91 -2.99 -3.37 4.20
N ILE A 92 -2.03 -2.67 3.58
CA ILE A 92 -0.79 -2.25 4.25
C ILE A 92 -1.11 -1.35 5.45
N LYS A 93 -2.03 -0.39 5.30
CA LYS A 93 -2.47 0.49 6.39
C LYS A 93 -3.08 -0.29 7.56
N ALA A 94 -3.95 -1.24 7.27
CA ALA A 94 -4.56 -2.08 8.31
C ALA A 94 -3.49 -2.87 9.08
N ARG A 95 -2.50 -3.44 8.38
CA ARG A 95 -1.38 -4.16 8.99
C ARG A 95 -0.48 -3.25 9.83
N LEU A 96 -0.18 -2.04 9.34
CA LEU A 96 0.58 -1.05 10.11
C LEU A 96 -0.15 -0.66 11.40
N ALA A 97 -1.48 -0.48 11.34
CA ALA A 97 -2.29 -0.21 12.52
C ALA A 97 -2.27 -1.38 13.53
N ALA A 98 -2.39 -2.63 13.04
CA ALA A 98 -2.28 -3.82 13.87
C ALA A 98 -0.91 -3.92 14.55
N ASN A 99 0.18 -3.70 13.82
CA ASN A 99 1.54 -3.71 14.36
C ASN A 99 1.75 -2.63 15.44
N LYS A 100 1.14 -1.44 15.28
CA LYS A 100 1.17 -0.40 16.33
C LYS A 100 0.47 -0.85 17.61
N ALA A 101 -0.71 -1.46 17.48
CA ALA A 101 -1.44 -1.99 18.63
C ALA A 101 -0.64 -3.09 19.36
N LEU A 102 0.01 -3.99 18.61
CA LEU A 102 0.88 -5.02 19.18
C LEU A 102 2.07 -4.39 19.93
N LEU A 103 2.72 -3.37 19.37
CA LEU A 103 3.81 -2.66 20.05
C LEU A 103 3.34 -1.97 21.33
N THR A 104 2.16 -1.36 21.34
CA THR A 104 1.58 -0.79 22.57
C THR A 104 1.36 -1.88 23.62
N SER A 105 0.82 -3.05 23.23
CA SER A 105 0.66 -4.18 24.15
C SER A 105 1.99 -4.70 24.69
N MET A 106 3.03 -4.74 23.86
CA MET A 106 4.38 -5.10 24.30
C MET A 106 4.98 -4.07 25.27
N GLU A 107 4.77 -2.77 25.02
CA GLU A 107 5.22 -1.70 25.92
C GLU A 107 4.53 -1.79 27.28
N GLU A 108 3.23 -2.06 27.30
CA GLU A 108 2.46 -2.27 28.53
C GLU A 108 2.96 -3.49 29.29
N LYS A 109 3.15 -4.62 28.61
CA LYS A 109 3.70 -5.85 29.20
C LYS A 109 5.05 -5.60 29.87
N ILE A 110 5.99 -4.92 29.20
CA ILE A 110 7.30 -4.58 29.80
C ILE A 110 7.17 -3.68 31.02
N LYS A 111 6.26 -2.69 30.99
CA LYS A 111 6.04 -1.82 32.16
C LYS A 111 5.47 -2.59 33.35
N THR A 112 4.55 -3.51 33.11
CA THR A 112 3.90 -4.30 34.17
C THR A 112 4.83 -5.32 34.81
N SER A 113 5.77 -5.91 34.06
CA SER A 113 6.66 -6.93 34.61
C SER A 113 7.76 -6.36 35.52
N GLY A 114 7.98 -5.04 35.54
CA GLY A 114 9.03 -4.39 36.34
C GLY A 114 10.47 -4.78 35.95
N ASN A 115 10.62 -5.74 35.02
CA ASN A 115 11.88 -6.25 34.51
C ASN A 115 12.27 -5.42 33.28
N GLU A 116 13.06 -4.36 33.50
CA GLU A 116 13.66 -3.58 32.42
C GLU A 116 14.69 -4.41 31.65
N ASN A 117 14.21 -5.24 30.72
CA ASN A 117 15.09 -5.86 29.74
C ASN A 117 15.46 -4.80 28.68
N SER A 118 16.64 -4.18 28.86
CA SER A 118 17.17 -3.12 27.99
C SER A 118 17.24 -3.51 26.51
N VAL A 119 17.45 -4.80 26.21
CA VAL A 119 17.43 -5.33 24.84
C VAL A 119 16.02 -5.28 24.26
N MET A 120 15.03 -5.73 25.03
CA MET A 120 13.62 -5.75 24.61
C MET A 120 13.08 -4.33 24.34
N SER A 121 13.38 -3.39 25.25
CA SER A 121 13.02 -1.98 25.10
C SER A 121 13.68 -1.35 23.86
N LYS A 122 14.93 -1.70 23.58
CA LYS A 122 15.64 -1.25 22.37
C LYS A 122 14.99 -1.80 21.09
N THR A 123 14.63 -3.08 21.07
CA THR A 123 13.97 -3.72 19.93
C THR A 123 12.61 -3.07 19.64
N ILE A 124 11.78 -2.84 20.67
CA ILE A 124 10.49 -2.13 20.50
C ILE A 124 10.71 -0.74 19.92
N LYS A 125 11.70 0.02 20.44
CA LYS A 125 12.02 1.34 19.90
C LYS A 125 12.38 1.28 18.41
N GLN A 126 13.23 0.34 18.01
CA GLN A 126 13.61 0.14 16.61
C GLN A 126 12.40 -0.22 15.72
N LEU A 127 11.48 -1.04 16.23
CA LEU A 127 10.26 -1.40 15.50
C LEU A 127 9.30 -0.22 15.36
N LYS A 128 9.17 0.63 16.38
CA LYS A 128 8.40 1.88 16.29
C LYS A 128 8.99 2.82 15.24
N GLU A 129 10.30 3.00 15.23
CA GLU A 129 11.00 3.80 14.21
C GLU A 129 10.76 3.24 12.80
N ARG A 130 10.83 1.92 12.63
CA ARG A 130 10.56 1.27 11.34
C ARG A 130 9.11 1.43 10.88
N ILE A 131 8.13 1.33 11.79
CA ILE A 131 6.72 1.56 11.47
C ILE A 131 6.46 3.02 11.12
N ALA A 132 7.04 3.97 11.87
CA ALA A 132 6.91 5.40 11.58
C ALA A 132 7.50 5.76 10.20
N SER A 133 8.62 5.13 9.82
CA SER A 133 9.19 5.27 8.49
C SER A 133 8.25 4.74 7.39
N GLN A 134 7.62 3.58 7.62
CA GLN A 134 6.62 3.03 6.70
C GLN A 134 5.37 3.91 6.61
N ASP A 135 4.86 4.45 7.71
CA ASP A 135 3.73 5.39 7.68
C ASP A 135 4.03 6.60 6.79
N LYS A 136 5.24 7.17 6.93
CA LYS A 136 5.67 8.31 6.11
C LYS A 136 5.71 7.94 4.64
N LYS A 137 6.24 6.76 4.31
CA LYS A 137 6.29 6.25 2.93
C LYS A 137 4.89 6.06 2.36
N ILE A 138 3.97 5.47 3.13
CA ILE A 138 2.58 5.26 2.73
C ILE A 138 1.87 6.60 2.50
N ALA A 139 2.07 7.58 3.39
CA ALA A 139 1.52 8.92 3.21
C ALA A 139 2.06 9.61 1.94
N GLN A 140 3.35 9.43 1.63
CA GLN A 140 3.93 9.94 0.38
C GLN A 140 3.30 9.27 -0.84
N LEU A 141 3.17 7.95 -0.84
CA LEU A 141 2.54 7.19 -1.93
C LEU A 141 1.09 7.63 -2.17
N GLU A 142 0.34 7.96 -1.11
CA GLU A 142 -1.01 8.50 -1.24
C GLU A 142 -1.05 9.89 -1.87
N SER A 143 -0.14 10.76 -1.45
CA SER A 143 0.01 12.09 -2.02
C SER A 143 0.34 12.01 -3.51
N ASP A 144 1.29 11.15 -3.89
CA ASP A 144 1.71 10.96 -5.27
C ASP A 144 0.56 10.41 -6.13
N LEU A 145 -0.22 9.45 -5.59
CA LEU A 145 -1.39 8.90 -6.27
C LEU A 145 -2.49 9.94 -6.49
N ALA A 146 -2.73 10.81 -5.50
CA ALA A 146 -3.70 11.90 -5.62
C ALA A 146 -3.27 12.94 -6.67
N ALA A 147 -1.98 13.31 -6.68
CA ALA A 147 -1.42 14.22 -7.66
C ALA A 147 -1.51 13.66 -9.09
N ALA A 148 -1.14 12.38 -9.28
CA ALA A 148 -1.25 11.70 -10.56
C ALA A 148 -2.71 11.66 -11.06
N LYS A 149 -3.67 11.37 -10.17
CA LYS A 149 -5.10 11.41 -10.51
C LYS A 149 -5.52 12.79 -11.05
N GLY A 150 -5.13 13.87 -10.38
CA GLY A 150 -5.44 15.23 -10.83
C GLY A 150 -4.80 15.58 -12.19
N GLN A 151 -3.57 15.13 -12.44
CA GLN A 151 -2.92 15.27 -13.74
C GLN A 151 -3.68 14.52 -14.85
N ILE A 152 -4.13 13.30 -14.58
CA ILE A 152 -4.93 12.51 -15.53
C ILE A 152 -6.27 13.18 -15.83
N GLU A 153 -6.96 13.72 -14.82
CA GLU A 153 -8.20 14.47 -15.03
C GLU A 153 -7.96 15.71 -15.92
N THR A 154 -6.86 16.43 -15.68
CA THR A 154 -6.47 17.59 -16.50
C THR A 154 -6.19 17.18 -17.95
N LEU A 155 -5.41 16.11 -18.15
CA LEU A 155 -5.10 15.58 -19.49
C LEU A 155 -6.35 15.11 -20.23
N ASN A 156 -7.28 14.44 -19.53
CA ASN A 156 -8.54 14.02 -20.14
C ASN A 156 -9.37 15.20 -20.64
N THR A 157 -9.43 16.29 -19.86
CA THR A 157 -10.10 17.53 -20.28
C THR A 157 -9.42 18.14 -21.51
N GLN A 158 -8.09 18.26 -21.49
CA GLN A 158 -7.33 18.80 -22.64
C GLN A 158 -7.52 17.95 -23.90
N VAL A 159 -7.56 16.63 -23.77
CA VAL A 159 -7.82 15.72 -24.89
C VAL A 159 -9.24 15.91 -25.43
N ALA A 160 -10.24 16.04 -24.57
CA ALA A 160 -11.62 16.28 -24.99
C ALA A 160 -11.77 17.64 -25.70
N GLU A 161 -11.16 18.70 -25.16
CA GLU A 161 -11.12 20.02 -25.77
C GLU A 161 -10.43 19.99 -27.14
N GLY A 162 -9.26 19.33 -27.22
CA GLY A 162 -8.54 19.17 -28.48
C GLY A 162 -9.31 18.37 -29.52
N GLN A 163 -10.05 17.33 -29.11
CA GLN A 163 -10.92 16.57 -30.00
C GLN A 163 -12.06 17.43 -30.58
N GLU A 164 -12.69 18.27 -29.76
CA GLU A 164 -13.76 19.16 -30.24
C GLU A 164 -13.19 20.27 -31.14
N GLN A 165 -12.01 20.79 -30.84
CA GLN A 165 -11.32 21.75 -31.71
C GLN A 165 -11.00 21.13 -33.07
N VAL A 166 -10.41 19.93 -33.09
CA VAL A 166 -10.09 19.21 -34.34
C VAL A 166 -11.35 18.96 -35.17
N LYS A 167 -12.45 18.55 -34.53
CA LYS A 167 -13.74 18.35 -35.19
C LYS A 167 -14.27 19.66 -35.80
N THR A 168 -14.21 20.76 -35.06
CA THR A 168 -14.66 22.08 -35.52
C THR A 168 -13.82 22.58 -36.70
N GLU A 169 -12.50 22.47 -36.60
CA GLU A 169 -11.58 22.88 -37.66
C GLU A 169 -11.72 22.00 -38.92
N THR A 170 -11.96 20.70 -38.74
CA THR A 170 -12.20 19.79 -39.86
C THR A 170 -13.48 20.18 -40.61
N ALA A 171 -14.58 20.45 -39.89
CA ALA A 171 -15.83 20.89 -40.51
C ALA A 171 -15.67 22.23 -41.25
N ALA A 172 -15.00 23.20 -40.64
CA ALA A 172 -14.74 24.49 -41.28
C ALA A 172 -13.86 24.36 -42.54
N LYS A 173 -12.87 23.46 -42.51
CA LYS A 173 -12.02 23.16 -43.66
C LYS A 173 -12.81 22.51 -44.80
N GLU A 174 -13.67 21.54 -44.49
CA GLU A 174 -14.54 20.89 -45.47
C GLU A 174 -15.49 21.90 -46.13
N GLU A 175 -16.09 22.80 -45.35
CA GLU A 175 -16.96 23.87 -45.86
C GLU A 175 -16.19 24.85 -46.76
N ALA A 176 -15.02 25.33 -46.32
CA ALA A 176 -14.19 26.24 -47.11
C ALA A 176 -13.73 25.59 -48.43
N GLN A 177 -13.40 24.29 -48.40
CA GLN A 177 -13.04 23.54 -49.60
C GLN A 177 -14.23 23.40 -50.56
N ALA A 178 -15.44 23.13 -50.05
CA ALA A 178 -16.65 23.08 -50.86
C ALA A 178 -16.97 24.43 -51.51
N GLN A 179 -16.84 25.53 -50.76
CA GLN A 179 -17.05 26.89 -51.29
C GLN A 179 -16.01 27.25 -52.36
N ALA A 180 -14.74 26.89 -52.16
CA ALA A 180 -13.68 27.12 -53.14
C ALA A 180 -13.96 26.38 -54.46
N VAL A 181 -14.36 25.10 -54.38
CA VAL A 181 -14.74 24.30 -55.56
C VAL A 181 -15.97 24.89 -56.26
N ALA A 182 -16.97 25.36 -55.51
CA ALA A 182 -18.15 26.00 -56.10
C ALA A 182 -17.79 27.31 -56.84
N ALA A 183 -16.97 28.16 -56.22
CA ALA A 183 -16.50 29.40 -56.82
C ALA A 183 -15.64 29.15 -58.08
N GLU A 184 -14.76 28.14 -58.04
CA GLU A 184 -13.96 27.73 -59.19
C GLU A 184 -14.85 27.24 -60.36
N ASN A 185 -15.85 26.41 -60.07
CA ASN A 185 -16.79 25.94 -61.10
C ASN A 185 -17.61 27.09 -61.69
N GLU A 186 -18.03 28.05 -60.88
CA GLU A 186 -18.77 29.23 -61.34
C GLU A 186 -17.91 30.16 -62.20
N ALA A 187 -16.65 30.38 -61.82
CA ALA A 187 -15.69 31.15 -62.62
C ALA A 187 -15.36 30.46 -63.96
N ASN A 188 -15.32 29.13 -63.99
CA ASN A 188 -15.05 28.33 -65.19
C ASN A 188 -16.30 28.03 -66.04
N LYS A 189 -17.44 28.67 -65.75
CA LYS A 189 -18.68 28.46 -66.48
C LYS A 189 -18.66 29.15 -67.85
N VAL A 190 -18.69 28.36 -68.91
CA VAL A 190 -18.77 28.84 -70.30
C VAL A 190 -20.16 28.71 -70.88
N TYR A 191 -20.59 29.72 -71.64
CA TYR A 191 -21.86 29.73 -72.36
C TYR A 191 -21.60 29.56 -73.85
N TYR A 192 -22.40 28.72 -74.52
CA TYR A 192 -22.35 28.52 -75.97
C TYR A 192 -23.71 28.85 -76.57
N ALA A 193 -23.70 29.48 -77.75
CA ALA A 193 -24.91 29.81 -78.50
C ALA A 193 -24.97 28.96 -79.78
N ILE A 194 -26.07 28.24 -80.00
CA ILE A 194 -26.32 27.47 -81.21
C ILE A 194 -27.42 28.15 -82.03
N GLY A 195 -27.17 28.38 -83.31
CA GLY A 195 -28.13 28.98 -84.21
C GLY A 195 -27.63 28.97 -85.65
N THR A 196 -28.50 29.34 -86.59
CA THR A 196 -28.09 29.50 -87.99
C THR A 196 -27.17 30.72 -88.13
N ASN A 197 -26.31 30.69 -89.15
CA ASN A 197 -25.33 31.74 -89.41
C ASN A 197 -25.99 33.14 -89.52
N LYS A 198 -27.21 33.22 -90.06
CA LYS A 198 -28.01 34.45 -90.14
C LYS A 198 -28.43 34.97 -88.74
N ASN A 199 -28.99 34.10 -87.90
CA ASN A 199 -29.48 34.48 -86.57
C ASN A 199 -28.34 34.88 -85.61
N LEU A 200 -27.18 34.21 -85.69
CA LEU A 200 -26.03 34.54 -84.85
C LEU A 200 -25.37 35.87 -85.26
N LYS A 201 -25.37 36.20 -86.55
CA LYS A 201 -24.93 37.50 -87.08
C LYS A 201 -25.86 38.64 -86.69
N GLU A 202 -27.18 38.46 -86.80
CA GLU A 202 -28.17 39.47 -86.38
C GLU A 202 -28.07 39.83 -84.90
N LYS A 203 -27.71 38.87 -84.04
CA LYS A 203 -27.50 39.09 -82.60
C LYS A 203 -26.09 39.58 -82.24
N GLY A 204 -25.21 39.83 -83.22
CA GLY A 204 -23.84 40.30 -82.98
C GLY A 204 -22.91 39.25 -82.35
N LEU A 205 -23.30 37.98 -82.31
CA LEU A 205 -22.53 36.89 -81.70
C LEU A 205 -21.50 36.28 -82.66
N LEU A 206 -21.50 36.68 -83.93
CA LEU A 206 -20.65 36.10 -84.97
C LEU A 206 -20.30 37.16 -86.03
N GLU A 207 -19.04 37.57 -86.10
CA GLU A 207 -18.54 38.47 -87.14
C GLU A 207 -17.88 37.70 -88.30
N LYS A 208 -17.84 38.27 -89.51
CA LYS A 208 -17.30 37.63 -90.73
C LYS A 208 -15.84 37.17 -90.63
N LYS A 209 -15.13 37.53 -89.56
CA LYS A 209 -13.69 37.32 -89.38
C LYS A 209 -13.42 36.57 -88.06
N PHE A 210 -14.11 35.47 -87.79
CA PHE A 210 -13.80 34.64 -86.64
C PHE A 210 -13.35 33.24 -87.06
N LEU A 211 -12.15 32.90 -86.58
CA LEU A 211 -11.28 31.74 -86.85
C LEU A 211 -10.49 31.83 -88.18
N GLY A 212 -9.42 32.63 -88.14
CA GLY A 212 -8.27 32.41 -89.01
C GLY A 212 -7.52 31.14 -88.56
N ALA A 213 -7.09 30.36 -89.54
CA ALA A 213 -6.14 29.26 -89.37
C ALA A 213 -4.79 29.76 -88.84
#